data_AF-A0A535BLF5-F1
#
_entry.id   AF-A0A535BLF5-F1
#
_cell.length_a   1.000
_cell.length_b   1.000
_cell.length_c   1.000
_cell.angle_alpha   90.00
_cell.angle_beta   90.00
_cell.angle_gamma   90.00
#
_symmetry.space_group_name_H-M   'P 1'
#
loop_
_entity.id
_entity.type
_entity.pdbx_description
1 polymer ?
#
loop_
_entity_poly.entity_id
_entity_poly.type
_entity_poly.pdbx_seq_one_letter_code
_entity_poly.pdbx_strand_id
1 'polypeptide(L)'
;MISIALKHQTELNLTGDQVATLEKIRTQYQSQTTPIVEQLRSVEGEIRSLLQQSPANLVQVKLKIEEAEKLRSDLRYLRIEALENGKSVLTAAQQDQLKSLFASMRQNFQRSHGQAS
;
A
#
# COMPACT_ATOMS: atom_id res chain seq x y z
N MET A 1 4.23 -3.15 -5.97
CA MET A 1 5.17 -2.84 -7.06
C MET A 1 6.60 -3.08 -6.62
N ILE A 2 7.11 -2.31 -5.64
CA ILE A 2 8.47 -2.51 -5.12
C ILE A 2 8.75 -3.96 -4.74
N SER A 3 7.86 -4.61 -3.97
CA SER A 3 8.03 -6.02 -3.60
C SER A 3 8.04 -6.99 -4.80
N ILE A 4 7.35 -6.65 -5.89
CA ILE A 4 7.36 -7.46 -7.12
C ILE A 4 8.66 -7.24 -7.87
N ALA A 5 9.11 -5.99 -8.01
CA ALA A 5 10.40 -5.69 -8.61
C ALA A 5 11.55 -6.41 -7.88
N LEU A 6 11.54 -6.37 -6.55
CA LEU A 6 12.52 -7.11 -5.73
C LEU A 6 12.39 -8.64 -5.89
N LYS A 7 11.17 -9.18 -5.92
CA LYS A 7 10.95 -10.62 -6.15
C LYS A 7 11.45 -11.08 -7.52
N HIS A 8 11.34 -10.22 -8.54
CA HIS A 8 11.75 -10.47 -9.92
C HIS A 8 13.08 -9.78 -10.29
N GLN A 9 13.94 -9.51 -9.30
CA GLN A 9 15.15 -8.70 -9.50
C GLN A 9 16.10 -9.26 -10.57
N THR A 10 16.24 -10.59 -10.63
CA THR A 10 17.08 -11.27 -11.64
C THR A 10 16.46 -11.15 -13.02
N GLU A 11 15.14 -11.32 -13.14
CA GLU A 11 14.42 -11.22 -14.41
C GLU A 11 14.47 -9.78 -14.96
N LEU A 12 14.41 -8.79 -14.08
CA LEU A 12 14.51 -7.36 -14.41
C LEU A 12 15.95 -6.87 -14.56
N ASN A 13 16.95 -7.74 -14.36
CA ASN A 13 18.36 -7.37 -14.36
C ASN A 13 18.65 -6.15 -13.47
N LEU A 14 18.10 -6.11 -12.26
CA LEU A 14 18.34 -5.01 -11.32
C LEU A 14 19.80 -5.02 -10.87
N THR A 15 20.41 -3.83 -10.82
CA THR A 15 21.75 -3.68 -10.24
C THR A 15 21.69 -3.80 -8.71
N GLY A 16 22.83 -4.08 -8.07
CA GLY A 16 22.93 -4.12 -6.61
C GLY A 16 22.45 -2.81 -5.95
N ASP A 17 22.81 -1.67 -6.54
CA ASP A 17 22.38 -0.36 -6.06
C ASP A 17 20.86 -0.14 -6.21
N GLN A 18 20.27 -0.60 -7.31
CA GLN A 18 18.82 -0.56 -7.50
C GLN A 18 18.09 -1.40 -6.46
N VAL A 19 18.57 -2.62 -6.19
CA VAL A 19 18.01 -3.50 -5.16
C VAL A 19 18.09 -2.83 -3.79
N ALA A 20 19.27 -2.37 -3.38
CA ALA A 20 19.46 -1.70 -2.08
C ALA A 20 18.56 -0.48 -1.92
N THR A 21 18.40 0.33 -2.98
CA THR A 21 17.53 1.51 -2.97
C THR A 21 16.06 1.13 -2.85
N LEU A 22 15.60 0.13 -3.60
CA LEU A 22 14.22 -0.37 -3.53
C LEU A 22 13.90 -0.97 -2.15
N GLU A 23 14.84 -1.68 -1.54
CA GLU A 23 14.68 -2.20 -0.17
C GLU A 23 14.56 -1.07 0.85
N LYS A 24 15.39 -0.02 0.73
CA LYS A 24 15.30 1.16 1.58
C LYS A 24 13.93 1.83 1.47
N ILE A 25 13.42 2.03 0.24
CA ILE A 25 12.09 2.62 0.03
C ILE A 25 11.00 1.73 0.65
N ARG A 26 11.08 0.41 0.48
CA ARG A 26 10.13 -0.53 1.09
C ARG A 26 10.13 -0.41 2.62
N THR A 27 11.30 -0.41 3.24
CA THR A 27 11.45 -0.32 4.69
C THR A 27 10.97 1.02 5.23
N GLN A 28 11.28 2.13 4.54
CA GLN A 28 10.81 3.46 4.93
C GLN A 28 9.28 3.57 4.82
N TYR A 29 8.68 3.05 3.75
CA TYR A 29 7.23 3.01 3.62
C TYR A 29 6.59 2.22 4.77
N GLN A 30 7.16 1.07 5.13
CA GLN A 30 6.68 0.26 6.24
C GLN A 30 6.80 1.00 7.58
N SER A 31 7.92 1.65 7.86
CA SER A 31 8.12 2.38 9.11
C SER A 31 7.20 3.58 9.25
N GLN A 32 6.89 4.28 8.14
CA GLN A 32 5.95 5.40 8.14
C GLN A 32 4.49 4.95 8.26
N THR A 33 4.11 3.86 7.60
CA THR A 33 2.70 3.43 7.55
C THR A 33 2.25 2.60 8.74
N THR A 34 3.14 1.84 9.38
CA THR A 34 2.81 1.03 10.57
C THR A 34 2.11 1.83 11.67
N PRO A 35 2.67 2.96 12.17
CA PRO A 35 2.01 3.74 13.22
C PRO A 35 0.68 4.35 12.76
N ILE A 36 0.55 4.73 11.49
CA ILE A 36 -0.70 5.32 10.95
C ILE A 36 -1.80 4.25 10.88
N VAL A 37 -1.45 3.00 10.52
CA VAL A 37 -2.39 1.88 10.52
C VAL A 37 -2.85 1.54 11.94
N GLU A 38 -1.94 1.56 12.91
CA GLU A 38 -2.27 1.35 14.32
C GLU A 38 -3.20 2.44 14.86
N GLN A 39 -2.89 3.72 14.57
CA GLN A 39 -3.74 4.84 14.93
C GLN A 39 -5.13 4.71 14.28
N LEU A 40 -5.20 4.38 12.99
CA LEU A 40 -6.47 4.19 12.29
C LEU A 40 -7.30 3.09 12.95
N ARG A 41 -6.68 1.96 13.35
CA ARG A 41 -7.38 0.89 14.08
C ARG A 41 -7.92 1.37 15.43
N SER A 42 -7.17 2.20 16.15
CA SER A 42 -7.62 2.81 17.41
C SER A 42 -8.85 3.69 17.19
N VAL A 43 -8.78 4.62 16.23
CA VAL A 43 -9.88 5.55 15.90
C VAL A 43 -11.14 4.79 15.48
N GLU A 44 -11.00 3.75 14.67
CA GLU A 44 -12.12 2.87 14.29
C GLU A 44 -12.70 2.10 15.48
N GLY A 45 -11.87 1.75 16.47
CA GLY A 45 -12.31 1.19 17.75
C GLY A 45 -13.14 2.20 18.56
N GLU A 46 -12.68 3.45 18.64
CA GLU A 46 -13.38 4.53 19.33
C GLU A 46 -14.73 4.85 18.69
N ILE A 47 -14.83 4.85 17.35
CA ILE A 47 -16.09 4.99 16.63
C ILE A 47 -17.07 3.88 17.05
N ARG A 48 -16.62 2.61 17.07
CA ARG A 48 -17.46 1.48 17.51
C ARG A 48 -17.96 1.66 18.94
N SER A 49 -17.10 2.11 19.85
CA SER A 49 -17.48 2.37 21.25
C SER A 49 -18.49 3.51 21.38
N LEU A 50 -18.34 4.59 20.59
CA LEU A 50 -19.30 5.71 20.57
C LEU A 50 -20.69 5.28 20.07
N LEU A 51 -20.74 4.37 19.10
CA LEU A 51 -22.00 3.82 18.57
C LEU A 51 -22.73 2.87 19.53
N GLN A 52 -22.05 2.36 20.56
CA GLN A 52 -22.68 1.55 21.60
C GLN A 52 -23.39 2.39 22.68
N GLN A 53 -23.17 3.71 22.70
CA GLN A 53 -23.83 4.61 23.64
C GLN A 53 -25.30 4.84 23.24
N SER A 54 -26.17 5.07 24.24
CA SER A 54 -27.58 5.37 24.03
C SER A 54 -28.00 6.64 24.80
N PRO A 55 -28.22 7.78 24.11
CA PRO A 55 -28.04 7.99 22.68
C PRO A 55 -26.56 8.05 22.27
N ALA A 56 -26.25 7.71 21.03
CA ALA A 56 -24.90 7.87 20.48
C ALA A 56 -24.51 9.35 20.40
N ASN A 57 -23.27 9.68 20.76
CA ASN A 57 -22.74 11.03 20.62
C ASN A 57 -22.32 11.31 19.17
N LEU A 58 -23.26 11.75 18.34
CA LEU A 58 -23.05 11.98 16.90
C LEU A 58 -21.98 13.05 16.59
N VAL A 59 -21.77 14.02 17.49
CA VAL A 59 -20.71 15.02 17.34
C VAL A 59 -19.33 14.36 17.42
N GLN A 60 -19.12 13.49 18.41
CA GLN A 60 -17.86 12.76 18.56
C GLN A 60 -17.66 11.74 17.45
N VAL A 61 -18.72 11.06 17.00
CA VAL A 61 -18.66 10.13 15.86
C VAL A 61 -18.17 10.87 14.61
N LYS A 62 -18.72 12.04 14.30
CA LYS A 62 -18.30 12.84 13.14
C LYS A 62 -16.81 13.21 13.21
N LEU A 63 -16.35 13.71 14.35
CA LEU A 63 -14.94 14.08 14.54
C LEU A 63 -13.99 12.89 14.34
N LYS A 64 -14.36 11.72 14.86
CA LYS A 64 -13.55 10.50 14.70
C LYS A 64 -13.54 9.97 13.27
N ILE A 65 -14.65 10.12 12.53
CA ILE A 65 -14.67 9.81 11.09
C ILE A 65 -13.73 10.74 10.33
N GLU A 66 -13.74 12.05 10.60
CA GLU A 66 -12.83 13.00 9.96
C GLU A 66 -11.35 12.69 10.26
N GLU A 67 -11.05 12.29 11.50
CA GLU A 67 -9.71 11.82 11.90
C GLU A 67 -9.31 10.55 11.13
N ALA A 68 -10.19 9.56 11.03
CA ALA A 68 -9.94 8.33 10.28
C ALA A 68 -9.70 8.60 8.78
N GLU A 69 -10.47 9.50 8.17
CA GLU A 69 -10.31 9.86 6.76
C GLU A 69 -8.99 10.59 6.49
N LYS A 70 -8.53 11.43 7.42
CA LYS A 70 -7.19 12.03 7.33
C LYS A 70 -6.11 10.95 7.32
N LEU A 71 -6.14 10.00 8.26
CA LEU A 71 -5.16 8.89 8.31
C LEU A 71 -5.20 8.04 7.05
N ARG A 72 -6.40 7.78 6.50
CA ARG A 72 -6.58 7.06 5.23
C ARG A 72 -5.98 7.84 4.05
N SER A 73 -6.11 9.16 4.03
CA SER A 73 -5.48 10.00 3.00
C SER A 73 -3.95 9.96 3.10
N ASP A 74 -3.40 10.02 4.31
CA ASP A 74 -1.94 9.96 4.55
C ASP A 74 -1.38 8.61 4.06
N LEU A 75 -2.04 7.50 4.39
CA LEU A 75 -1.66 6.16 3.89
C LEU A 75 -1.70 6.07 2.36
N ARG A 76 -2.70 6.68 1.71
CA ARG A 76 -2.80 6.71 0.25
C ARG A 76 -1.66 7.51 -0.36
N TYR A 77 -1.35 8.67 0.22
CA TYR A 77 -0.25 9.52 -0.24
C TYR A 77 1.09 8.80 -0.13
N LEU A 78 1.43 8.26 1.06
CA LEU A 78 2.68 7.52 1.28
C LEU A 78 2.83 6.33 0.32
N ARG A 79 1.71 5.67 -0.02
CA ARG A 79 1.73 4.60 -1.00
C ARG A 79 2.08 5.12 -2.40
N ILE A 80 1.46 6.23 -2.83
CA ILE A 80 1.75 6.84 -4.13
C ILE A 80 3.21 7.30 -4.18
N GLU A 81 3.67 8.00 -3.14
CA GLU A 81 5.06 8.46 -3.02
C GLU A 81 6.05 7.29 -3.12
N ALA A 82 5.86 6.22 -2.35
CA ALA A 82 6.72 5.05 -2.43
C ALA A 82 6.70 4.41 -3.83
N LEU A 83 5.54 4.37 -4.50
CA LEU A 83 5.44 3.84 -5.86
C LEU A 83 6.18 4.70 -6.88
N GLU A 84 6.06 6.02 -6.82
CA GLU A 84 6.76 6.93 -7.74
C GLU A 84 8.27 6.89 -7.50
N ASN A 85 8.71 6.92 -6.23
CA ASN A 85 10.11 6.76 -5.88
C ASN A 85 10.67 5.40 -6.30
N GLY A 86 9.87 4.33 -6.20
CA GLY A 86 10.29 3.01 -6.67
C GLY A 86 10.44 2.94 -8.19
N LYS A 87 9.58 3.64 -8.95
CA LYS A 87 9.69 3.69 -10.43
C LYS A 87 10.92 4.47 -10.87
N SER A 88 11.25 5.57 -10.20
CA SER A 88 12.38 6.43 -10.60
C SER A 88 13.75 5.75 -10.45
N VAL A 89 13.83 4.68 -9.65
CA VAL A 89 15.03 3.82 -9.53
C VAL A 89 15.23 2.93 -10.75
N LEU A 90 14.17 2.64 -11.49
CA LEU A 90 14.18 1.72 -12.64
C LEU A 90 14.41 2.46 -13.96
N THR A 91 15.12 1.83 -14.88
CA THR A 91 15.20 2.31 -16.28
C THR A 91 13.85 2.15 -16.97
N ALA A 92 13.63 2.87 -18.08
CA ALA A 92 12.41 2.75 -18.87
C ALA A 92 12.13 1.29 -19.30
N ALA A 93 13.15 0.57 -19.76
CA ALA A 93 13.04 -0.83 -20.14
C ALA A 93 12.61 -1.73 -18.95
N GLN A 94 13.20 -1.52 -17.78
CA GLN A 94 12.82 -2.25 -16.56
C GLN A 94 11.39 -1.94 -16.13
N GLN A 95 10.94 -0.69 -16.27
CA GLN A 95 9.55 -0.31 -15.97
C GLN A 95 8.56 -1.01 -16.90
N ASP A 96 8.85 -1.08 -18.20
CA ASP A 96 7.97 -1.73 -19.18
C ASP A 96 7.92 -3.25 -19.00
N GLN A 97 9.06 -3.87 -18.68
CA GLN A 97 9.09 -5.28 -18.31
C GLN A 97 8.30 -5.55 -17.03
N LEU A 98 8.42 -4.68 -16.02
CA LEU A 98 7.63 -4.79 -14.79
C LEU A 98 6.12 -4.64 -15.04
N LYS A 99 5.68 -3.75 -15.94
CA LYS A 99 4.27 -3.66 -16.36
C LYS A 99 3.79 -4.97 -16.98
N SER A 100 4.62 -5.62 -17.79
CA SER A 100 4.30 -6.90 -18.42
C SER A 100 4.14 -8.02 -17.39
N LEU A 101 5.01 -8.06 -16.37
CA LEU A 101 4.89 -8.96 -15.22
C LEU A 101 3.58 -8.76 -14.44
N PHE A 102 3.14 -7.51 -14.28
CA PHE A 102 1.85 -7.23 -13.67
C PHE A 102 0.66 -7.73 -14.49
N ALA A 103 0.70 -7.51 -15.80
CA ALA A 103 -0.36 -7.97 -16.70
C ALA A 103 -0.48 -9.51 -16.66
N SER A 104 0.64 -10.24 -16.69
CA SER A 104 0.64 -11.70 -16.64
C SER A 104 0.11 -12.24 -15.30
N MET A 105 0.52 -11.64 -14.17
CA MET A 105 -0.01 -12.01 -12.85
C MET A 105 -1.52 -11.81 -12.76
N ARG A 106 -2.06 -10.70 -13.31
CA ARG A 106 -3.50 -10.44 -13.33
C ARG A 106 -4.25 -11.47 -14.17
N GLN A 107 -3.72 -11.84 -15.32
CA GLN A 107 -4.31 -12.85 -16.19
C GLN A 107 -4.33 -14.24 -15.52
N ASN A 108 -3.25 -14.60 -14.84
CA ASN A 108 -3.16 -15.87 -14.10
C ASN A 108 -4.16 -15.94 -12.94
N PHE A 109 -4.35 -14.84 -12.22
CA PHE A 109 -5.34 -14.77 -11.15
C PHE A 109 -6.77 -14.94 -11.67
N GLN A 110 -7.11 -14.31 -12.79
CA GLN A 110 -8.42 -14.45 -13.44
C GLN A 110 -8.69 -15.89 -13.90
N ARG A 111 -7.69 -16.58 -14.47
CA ARG A 111 -7.82 -17.99 -14.89
C ARG A 111 -8.05 -18.93 -13.71
N SER A 112 -7.34 -18.72 -12.60
CA SER A 112 -7.51 -19.53 -11.39
C SER A 112 -8.89 -19.35 -10.75
N HIS A 113 -9.48 -18.15 -10.80
CA HIS A 113 -10.83 -17.91 -10.27
C HIS A 113 -11.94 -18.31 -11.26
N GLY A 114 -11.65 -18.42 -12.55
CA GLY A 114 -12.61 -18.87 -13.57
C GLY A 114 -12.78 -20.39 -13.68
N GLN A 115 -11.91 -21.19 -13.03
CA GLN A 115 -12.04 -22.65 -12.96
C GLN A 115 -12.75 -23.14 -11.69
N ALA A 116 -13.14 -22.24 -10.79
CA ALA A 116 -13.77 -22.55 -9.51
C ALA A 116 -15.30 -22.28 -9.48
N SER A 117 -15.94 -22.17 -10.65
CA SER A 117 -17.39 -21.92 -10.80
C SER A 117 -18.09 -23.07 -11.50
#